data_AF-A0A167LVW3-F1
#
_entry.id   AF-A0A167LVW3-F1
#
_cell.length_a   1.000
_cell.length_b   1.000
_cell.length_c   1.000
_cell.angle_alpha   90.00
_cell.angle_beta   90.00
_cell.angle_gamma   90.00
#
_symmetry.space_group_name_H-M   'P 1'
#
loop_
_entity.id
_entity.type
_entity.pdbx_description
1 polymer ?
#
loop_
_entity_poly.entity_id
_entity_poly.type
_entity_poly.pdbx_seq_one_letter_code
_entity_poly.pdbx_strand_id
1 'polypeptide(L)'
;MTSTLDSDDSKSKVLASKYNENQCAFEYCKDFGKRFSDKALKNHKYQYHNESYKLNYTDQQGNVQCVEINRVNNILSCKYCSKEYTSADTLRKHIITSQANCSNDDVSLDSDAVDGTLLTLATVPTLTALTETPTIVTKLDKRHDFNQAIVQACQSIDAAEEEKGKNKWIIEQLKLEPFSLIYRDHNNNIVEYNALSHHNNIRGMSDHTFECKPIIPSKRLFDGNVVEQSFCANLTSLIHRSPHRGMLSGRQYFELDKKTALLLNKDWTHEPHIKFGCVQVLAGSILMNVNNGEAILVNTVETYGRTKSVDIHRELSTSATSSILTTTPMYPNIWPCIQSTRDGSKLVIGTQSCDCLITSIVRLDRNEKPKVGPLSFYFAASPQHTRIFIDQDSWEKAKEIESNTSIRSVEPFNLVGQARQLRSHFHHPSTYFLCRASSHLALPHYCQPYTVFTYCDHEGVKKSMDNESSSVIASKLFQRIAYTVIKSPSEASIKKDLVVSLHGQCNNDSKIKNLFTDLIMLFGNCTEMPIIGNMELNNCVLKNMANIISPDICKANETVAANIQRRLCTY
;
A
#
# COMPACT_ATOMS: atom_id res chain seq x y z
N MET A 1 -8.50 -41.04 48.75
CA MET A 1 -9.86 -41.59 48.87
C MET A 1 -10.80 -40.71 48.05
N THR A 2 -11.27 -41.24 46.92
CA THR A 2 -12.56 -41.01 46.22
C THR A 2 -13.24 -39.63 46.26
N SER A 3 -13.34 -38.96 45.09
CA SER A 3 -14.59 -38.78 44.29
C SER A 3 -14.35 -37.74 43.16
N THR A 4 -14.09 -38.13 41.91
CA THR A 4 -15.04 -38.16 40.75
C THR A 4 -16.11 -37.07 40.71
N LEU A 5 -15.97 -36.15 39.76
CA LEU A 5 -17.06 -35.56 38.97
C LEU A 5 -16.50 -35.25 37.57
N ASP A 6 -16.78 -36.17 36.63
CA ASP A 6 -16.62 -35.99 35.20
C ASP A 6 -17.65 -34.98 34.68
N SER A 7 -17.24 -34.09 33.77
CA SER A 7 -18.16 -33.33 32.92
C SER A 7 -17.93 -33.75 31.46
N ASP A 8 -18.96 -34.39 30.93
CA ASP A 8 -19.08 -34.95 29.59
C ASP A 8 -18.99 -33.87 28.50
N ASP A 9 -18.03 -34.01 27.60
CA ASP A 9 -17.91 -33.21 26.38
C ASP A 9 -18.62 -33.97 25.24
N SER A 10 -19.85 -33.55 24.93
CA SER A 10 -20.75 -34.20 23.99
C SER A 10 -20.26 -34.07 22.53
N LYS A 11 -19.51 -35.06 22.06
CA LYS A 11 -19.33 -35.32 20.62
C LYS A 11 -20.65 -35.85 20.04
N SER A 12 -21.30 -35.05 19.18
CA SER A 12 -22.48 -35.50 18.42
C SER A 12 -22.11 -36.66 17.49
N LYS A 13 -22.62 -37.85 17.80
CA LYS A 13 -22.68 -39.01 16.89
C LYS A 13 -23.60 -38.66 15.70
N VAL A 14 -23.10 -38.86 14.49
CA VAL A 14 -23.90 -38.78 13.25
C VAL A 14 -24.81 -40.01 13.19
N LEU A 15 -26.12 -39.80 13.33
CA LEU A 15 -27.15 -40.80 13.02
C LEU A 15 -27.24 -40.97 11.50
N ALA A 16 -27.27 -42.23 11.06
CA ALA A 16 -27.18 -42.62 9.66
C ALA A 16 -28.28 -41.99 8.78
N SER A 17 -27.89 -41.17 7.81
CA SER A 17 -28.74 -40.69 6.72
C SER A 17 -28.65 -41.64 5.52
N LYS A 18 -29.78 -41.91 4.86
CA LYS A 18 -29.81 -42.66 3.59
C LYS A 18 -29.21 -41.79 2.49
N TYR A 19 -28.11 -42.24 1.88
CA TYR A 19 -27.51 -41.58 0.72
C TYR A 19 -28.01 -42.23 -0.56
N ASN A 20 -28.30 -41.43 -1.59
CA ASN A 20 -28.49 -41.97 -2.93
C ASN A 20 -27.12 -42.32 -3.51
N GLU A 21 -26.66 -43.55 -3.29
CA GLU A 21 -25.28 -44.01 -3.62
C GLU A 21 -24.96 -43.96 -5.13
N ASN A 22 -25.96 -43.81 -5.99
CA ASN A 22 -25.82 -43.90 -7.44
C ASN A 22 -25.28 -42.63 -8.12
N GLN A 23 -25.18 -41.49 -7.41
CA GLN A 23 -24.74 -40.20 -8.00
C GLN A 23 -23.27 -39.87 -7.70
N CYS A 24 -22.67 -40.50 -6.68
CA CYS A 24 -21.31 -40.20 -6.22
C CYS A 24 -20.55 -41.49 -5.84
N ALA A 25 -19.60 -41.89 -6.68
CA ALA A 25 -18.78 -43.10 -6.50
C ALA A 25 -17.29 -42.79 -6.66
N PHE A 26 -16.43 -43.45 -5.86
CA PHE A 26 -14.97 -43.41 -5.96
C PHE A 26 -14.38 -42.03 -6.26
N GLU A 27 -14.51 -41.10 -5.30
CA GLU A 27 -13.99 -39.73 -5.43
C GLU A 27 -14.62 -38.89 -6.54
N TYR A 28 -15.68 -39.32 -7.20
CA TYR A 28 -16.26 -38.62 -8.34
C TYR A 28 -17.78 -38.43 -8.20
N CYS A 29 -18.28 -37.25 -8.57
CA CYS A 29 -19.71 -36.99 -8.72
C CYS A 29 -20.10 -36.89 -10.19
N LYS A 30 -21.10 -37.69 -10.59
CA LYS A 30 -21.61 -37.72 -11.97
C LYS A 30 -22.36 -36.43 -12.33
N ASP A 31 -23.12 -35.87 -11.39
CA ASP A 31 -23.95 -34.70 -11.63
C ASP A 31 -23.12 -33.41 -11.78
N PHE A 32 -21.92 -33.37 -11.19
CA PHE A 32 -21.04 -32.19 -11.21
C PHE A 32 -19.74 -32.39 -12.01
N GLY A 33 -19.46 -33.59 -12.52
CA GLY A 33 -18.30 -33.88 -13.35
C GLY A 33 -16.94 -33.68 -12.66
N LYS A 34 -16.89 -33.69 -11.33
CA LYS A 34 -15.71 -33.31 -10.53
C LYS A 34 -15.21 -34.45 -9.63
N ARG A 35 -13.89 -34.45 -9.39
CA ARG A 35 -13.25 -35.32 -8.40
C ARG A 35 -13.08 -34.61 -7.05
N PHE A 36 -13.25 -35.34 -5.95
CA PHE A 36 -13.23 -34.88 -4.58
C PHE A 36 -12.37 -35.80 -3.72
N SER A 37 -11.58 -35.26 -2.80
CA SER A 37 -10.99 -36.07 -1.72
C SER A 37 -12.07 -36.69 -0.84
N ASP A 38 -11.79 -37.79 -0.12
CA ASP A 38 -12.77 -38.48 0.72
C ASP A 38 -13.60 -37.56 1.65
N LYS A 39 -12.95 -36.59 2.28
CA LYS A 39 -13.62 -35.62 3.16
C LYS A 39 -14.49 -34.64 2.36
N ALA A 40 -13.99 -34.16 1.22
CA ALA A 40 -14.74 -33.27 0.34
C ALA A 40 -15.93 -33.99 -0.31
N LEU A 41 -15.80 -35.28 -0.65
CA LEU A 41 -16.87 -36.09 -1.20
C LEU A 41 -17.99 -36.30 -0.18
N LYS A 42 -17.65 -36.54 1.10
CA LYS A 42 -18.64 -36.64 2.17
C LYS A 42 -19.43 -35.33 2.35
N ASN A 43 -18.74 -34.19 2.35
CA ASN A 43 -19.39 -32.88 2.43
C ASN A 43 -20.25 -32.58 1.20
N HIS A 44 -19.77 -32.94 0.01
CA HIS A 44 -20.50 -32.81 -1.24
C HIS A 44 -21.76 -33.68 -1.26
N LYS A 45 -21.64 -34.97 -0.89
CA LYS A 45 -22.78 -35.89 -0.72
C LYS A 45 -23.81 -35.32 0.25
N TYR A 46 -23.35 -34.79 1.38
CA TYR A 46 -24.23 -34.14 2.34
C TYR A 46 -24.94 -32.92 1.72
N GLN A 47 -24.22 -31.99 1.08
CA GLN A 47 -24.81 -30.75 0.58
C GLN A 47 -25.79 -30.92 -0.58
N TYR A 48 -25.54 -31.88 -1.49
CA TYR A 48 -26.25 -31.96 -2.78
C TYR A 48 -27.06 -33.23 -2.98
N HIS A 49 -26.73 -34.33 -2.29
CA HIS A 49 -27.31 -35.67 -2.56
C HIS A 49 -28.00 -36.30 -1.35
N ASN A 50 -28.05 -35.62 -0.22
CA ASN A 50 -28.78 -36.11 0.95
C ASN A 50 -30.28 -35.79 0.80
N GLU A 51 -31.12 -36.78 1.12
CA GLU A 51 -32.57 -36.71 0.88
C GLU A 51 -33.31 -35.89 1.94
N SER A 52 -32.78 -35.83 3.17
CA SER A 52 -33.42 -35.15 4.29
C SER A 52 -32.41 -34.47 5.20
N TYR A 53 -32.78 -33.30 5.71
CA TYR A 53 -31.94 -32.46 6.56
C TYR A 53 -32.71 -32.05 7.81
N LYS A 54 -32.05 -32.15 8.96
CA LYS A 54 -32.54 -31.58 10.22
C LYS A 54 -31.73 -30.33 10.53
N LEU A 55 -32.39 -29.19 10.54
CA LEU A 55 -31.78 -27.89 10.75
C LEU A 55 -32.27 -27.31 12.07
N ASN A 56 -31.33 -26.93 12.93
CA ASN A 56 -31.63 -26.19 14.15
C ASN A 56 -31.41 -24.70 13.92
N TYR A 57 -32.36 -23.87 14.35
CA TYR A 57 -32.25 -22.41 14.33
C TYR A 57 -32.85 -21.83 15.62
N THR A 58 -32.45 -20.61 15.97
CA THR A 58 -33.01 -19.91 17.14
C THR A 58 -34.08 -18.94 16.66
N ASP A 59 -35.29 -19.04 17.22
CA ASP A 59 -36.39 -18.12 16.92
C ASP A 59 -36.17 -16.73 17.55
N GLN A 60 -37.04 -15.77 17.23
CA GLN A 60 -36.98 -14.41 17.77
C GLN A 60 -37.14 -14.34 19.29
N GLN A 61 -37.70 -15.38 19.91
CA GLN A 61 -37.83 -15.49 21.36
C GLN A 61 -36.62 -16.19 22.02
N GLY A 62 -35.59 -16.56 21.25
CA GLY A 62 -34.39 -17.20 21.75
C GLY A 62 -34.50 -18.72 21.93
N ASN A 63 -35.59 -19.36 21.48
CA ASN A 63 -35.75 -20.81 21.60
C ASN A 63 -35.14 -21.53 20.39
N VAL A 64 -34.49 -22.66 20.63
CA VAL A 64 -33.94 -23.51 19.56
C VAL A 64 -35.05 -24.36 18.97
N GLN A 65 -35.38 -24.11 17.70
CA GLN A 65 -36.34 -24.87 16.91
C GLN A 65 -35.60 -25.83 15.96
N CYS A 66 -36.17 -27.00 15.71
CA CYS A 66 -35.64 -27.98 14.76
C CYS A 66 -36.64 -28.17 13.61
N VAL A 67 -36.19 -27.99 12.38
CA VAL A 67 -36.99 -28.20 11.17
C VAL A 67 -36.40 -29.29 10.31
N GLU A 68 -37.23 -30.26 9.92
CA GLU A 68 -36.89 -31.30 8.97
C GLU A 68 -37.33 -30.91 7.56
N ILE A 69 -36.41 -30.96 6.59
CA ILE A 69 -36.62 -30.55 5.21
C ILE A 69 -36.15 -31.67 4.28
N ASN A 70 -36.99 -32.02 3.32
CA ASN A 70 -36.73 -33.10 2.38
C ASN A 70 -36.43 -32.53 0.99
N ARG A 71 -35.48 -33.14 0.30
CA ARG A 71 -35.12 -32.85 -1.08
C ARG A 71 -36.10 -33.58 -2.00
N VAL A 72 -36.76 -32.85 -2.88
CA VAL A 72 -37.68 -33.39 -3.88
C VAL A 72 -37.20 -32.95 -5.25
N ASN A 73 -37.00 -33.88 -6.19
CA ASN A 73 -36.50 -33.59 -7.55
C ASN A 73 -35.21 -32.74 -7.57
N ASN A 74 -34.25 -33.06 -6.70
CA ASN A 74 -32.99 -32.31 -6.50
C ASN A 74 -33.13 -30.88 -5.96
N ILE A 75 -34.32 -30.48 -5.52
CA ILE A 75 -34.60 -29.14 -4.99
C ILE A 75 -34.98 -29.23 -3.50
N LEU A 76 -34.49 -28.28 -2.71
CA LEU A 76 -34.85 -28.07 -1.31
C LEU A 76 -35.68 -26.80 -1.19
N SER A 77 -36.95 -26.92 -0.79
CA SER A 77 -37.83 -25.77 -0.60
C SER A 77 -37.83 -25.32 0.87
N CYS A 78 -37.82 -24.01 1.11
CA CYS A 78 -38.01 -23.46 2.44
C CYS A 78 -39.43 -23.77 2.94
N LYS A 79 -39.58 -24.12 4.22
CA LYS A 79 -40.92 -24.34 4.81
C LYS A 79 -41.67 -23.05 5.15
N TYR A 80 -40.98 -21.92 5.16
CA TYR A 80 -41.52 -20.63 5.59
C TYR A 80 -41.74 -19.64 4.43
N CYS A 81 -41.25 -19.96 3.23
CA CYS A 81 -41.51 -19.19 2.00
C CYS A 81 -41.36 -20.05 0.76
N SER A 82 -41.72 -19.48 -0.39
CA SER A 82 -41.67 -20.17 -1.69
C SER A 82 -40.26 -20.25 -2.31
N LYS A 83 -39.19 -19.96 -1.56
CA LYS A 83 -37.81 -20.01 -2.08
C LYS A 83 -37.29 -21.45 -2.13
N GLU A 84 -36.60 -21.75 -3.23
CA GLU A 84 -36.03 -23.06 -3.55
C GLU A 84 -34.51 -23.00 -3.58
N TYR A 85 -33.84 -24.09 -3.23
CA TYR A 85 -32.39 -24.16 -3.07
C TYR A 85 -31.84 -25.48 -3.61
N THR A 86 -30.67 -25.43 -4.23
CA THR A 86 -29.97 -26.63 -4.73
C THR A 86 -29.00 -27.22 -3.70
N SER A 87 -28.55 -26.44 -2.71
CA SER A 87 -27.64 -26.88 -1.65
C SER A 87 -28.27 -26.76 -0.26
N ALA A 88 -27.91 -27.68 0.64
CA ALA A 88 -28.37 -27.63 2.03
C ALA A 88 -27.85 -26.41 2.80
N ASP A 89 -26.64 -25.94 2.47
CA ASP A 89 -26.00 -24.83 3.19
C ASP A 89 -26.61 -23.48 2.83
N THR A 90 -27.00 -23.28 1.57
CA THR A 90 -27.69 -22.05 1.14
C THR A 90 -29.07 -21.95 1.78
N LEU A 91 -29.84 -23.04 1.80
CA LEU A 91 -31.10 -23.13 2.54
C LEU A 91 -30.91 -22.88 4.05
N ARG A 92 -29.88 -23.49 4.66
CA ARG A 92 -29.59 -23.31 6.08
C ARG A 92 -29.28 -21.85 6.42
N LYS A 93 -28.43 -21.20 5.63
CA LYS A 93 -28.12 -19.77 5.79
C LYS A 93 -29.40 -18.94 5.68
N HIS A 94 -30.23 -19.20 4.67
CA HIS A 94 -31.50 -18.51 4.51
C HIS A 94 -32.40 -18.62 5.75
N ILE A 95 -32.59 -19.83 6.30
CA ILE A 95 -33.44 -20.05 7.48
C ILE A 95 -32.87 -19.36 8.73
N ILE A 96 -31.55 -19.43 8.94
CA ILE A 96 -30.89 -18.80 10.09
C ILE A 96 -30.97 -17.28 10.00
N THR A 97 -30.67 -16.70 8.82
CA THR A 97 -30.66 -15.25 8.62
C THR A 97 -32.06 -14.65 8.68
N SER A 98 -33.07 -15.37 8.17
CA SER A 98 -34.44 -14.86 8.13
C SER A 98 -35.23 -15.17 9.41
N GLN A 99 -34.67 -15.96 10.35
CA GLN A 99 -35.34 -16.41 11.58
C GLN A 99 -36.78 -16.92 11.35
N ALA A 100 -36.98 -17.63 10.23
CA ALA A 100 -38.30 -18.11 9.77
C ALA A 100 -39.36 -17.04 9.43
N ASN A 101 -38.99 -15.76 9.25
CA ASN A 101 -39.90 -14.69 8.84
C ASN A 101 -39.54 -14.13 7.45
N CYS A 102 -39.93 -14.87 6.41
CA CYS A 102 -39.56 -14.59 5.03
C CYS A 102 -40.72 -13.87 4.30
N SER A 103 -40.61 -12.55 4.07
CA SER A 103 -41.59 -11.79 3.26
C SER A 103 -41.32 -11.93 1.76
N ASN A 104 -42.37 -11.90 0.94
CA ASN A 104 -42.35 -12.27 -0.49
C ASN A 104 -41.67 -11.27 -1.45
N ASP A 105 -41.16 -10.13 -0.99
CA ASP A 105 -40.77 -9.02 -1.88
C ASP A 105 -39.26 -8.88 -2.16
N ASP A 106 -38.43 -9.87 -1.79
CA ASP A 106 -37.00 -9.84 -2.16
C ASP A 106 -36.73 -10.64 -3.44
N VAL A 107 -36.45 -9.87 -4.49
CA VAL A 107 -35.97 -10.25 -5.83
C VAL A 107 -35.05 -11.48 -5.78
N SER A 108 -35.41 -12.45 -6.61
CA SER A 108 -34.71 -13.72 -6.81
C SER A 108 -33.24 -13.52 -7.17
N LEU A 109 -32.34 -14.01 -6.32
CA LEU A 109 -30.99 -14.40 -6.69
C LEU A 109 -30.93 -15.91 -6.59
N ASP A 110 -30.87 -16.58 -7.74
CA ASP A 110 -30.23 -17.88 -7.79
C ASP A 110 -29.54 -18.09 -9.15
N SER A 111 -28.22 -18.23 -9.09
CA SER A 111 -27.48 -19.15 -9.95
C SER A 111 -26.18 -19.52 -9.23
N ASP A 112 -26.19 -20.64 -8.51
CA ASP A 112 -24.99 -21.27 -7.96
C ASP A 112 -24.20 -21.96 -9.07
N ALA A 113 -22.99 -21.48 -9.35
CA ALA A 113 -21.79 -22.31 -9.30
C ALA A 113 -20.49 -21.48 -9.37
N VAL A 114 -19.62 -21.80 -8.40
CA VAL A 114 -18.19 -21.45 -8.23
C VAL A 114 -17.92 -20.14 -7.48
N ASP A 115 -17.73 -20.33 -6.17
CA ASP A 115 -17.11 -19.48 -5.16
C ASP A 115 -16.13 -18.42 -5.72
N GLY A 116 -16.65 -17.20 -5.84
CA GLY A 116 -15.95 -16.01 -6.30
C GLY A 116 -16.85 -14.82 -6.02
N THR A 117 -16.64 -14.17 -4.88
CA THR A 117 -17.41 -13.02 -4.40
C THR A 117 -17.44 -11.91 -5.46
N LEU A 118 -18.53 -11.86 -6.24
CA LEU A 118 -18.73 -10.88 -7.31
C LEU A 118 -19.39 -9.63 -6.70
N LEU A 119 -18.57 -8.61 -6.45
CA LEU A 119 -19.02 -7.29 -6.03
C LEU A 119 -19.60 -6.54 -7.23
N THR A 120 -20.92 -6.39 -7.26
CA THR A 120 -21.62 -5.55 -8.25
C THR A 120 -21.43 -4.07 -7.88
N LEU A 121 -20.89 -3.26 -8.81
CA LEU A 121 -20.61 -1.83 -8.64
C LEU A 121 -21.58 -1.00 -9.50
N ALA A 122 -22.26 -0.04 -8.86
CA ALA A 122 -23.09 0.96 -9.52
C ALA A 122 -22.29 2.26 -9.79
N THR A 123 -22.65 2.98 -10.85
CA THR A 123 -21.98 4.19 -11.36
C THR A 123 -22.45 5.48 -10.68
N VAL A 124 -21.56 6.48 -10.54
CA VAL A 124 -21.82 7.78 -9.87
C VAL A 124 -21.52 8.98 -10.81
N PRO A 125 -22.26 10.12 -10.70
CA PRO A 125 -22.06 11.32 -11.52
C PRO A 125 -21.04 12.33 -10.94
N THR A 126 -20.59 13.23 -11.82
CA THR A 126 -19.53 14.26 -11.67
C THR A 126 -19.94 15.48 -10.83
N LEU A 127 -19.00 16.05 -10.05
CA LEU A 127 -19.16 17.29 -9.28
C LEU A 127 -18.16 18.39 -9.71
N THR A 128 -18.58 19.64 -9.56
CA THR A 128 -18.00 20.88 -10.09
C THR A 128 -17.18 21.65 -9.03
N ALA A 129 -16.14 22.36 -9.46
CA ALA A 129 -15.17 23.08 -8.63
C ALA A 129 -15.61 24.51 -8.22
N LEU A 130 -15.03 25.02 -7.12
CA LEU A 130 -15.08 26.42 -6.67
C LEU A 130 -13.67 27.02 -6.55
N THR A 131 -13.58 28.34 -6.73
CA THR A 131 -12.35 29.15 -6.85
C THR A 131 -12.32 30.24 -5.77
N GLU A 132 -11.16 30.52 -5.19
CA GLU A 132 -10.94 31.60 -4.20
C GLU A 132 -10.10 32.76 -4.77
N THR A 133 -10.32 33.97 -4.24
CA THR A 133 -9.64 35.23 -4.57
C THR A 133 -8.81 35.79 -3.40
N PRO A 134 -7.66 36.47 -3.64
CA PRO A 134 -6.81 37.02 -2.57
C PRO A 134 -7.03 38.52 -2.31
N THR A 135 -6.69 38.99 -1.10
CA THR A 135 -6.79 40.41 -0.68
C THR A 135 -5.40 41.00 -0.38
N ILE A 136 -5.17 42.25 -0.80
CA ILE A 136 -3.93 43.05 -0.62
C ILE A 136 -4.09 44.02 0.56
N VAL A 137 -3.03 44.27 1.33
CA VAL A 137 -2.98 45.32 2.39
C VAL A 137 -1.78 46.28 2.17
N THR A 138 -2.03 47.58 2.31
CA THR A 138 -1.14 48.73 2.11
C THR A 138 -0.27 49.12 3.33
N LYS A 139 0.95 49.63 3.07
CA LYS A 139 1.99 50.04 4.03
C LYS A 139 1.74 51.40 4.71
N LEU A 140 2.10 51.49 6.00
CA LEU A 140 2.42 52.73 6.72
C LEU A 140 3.74 52.51 7.48
N ASP A 141 4.65 53.49 7.46
CA ASP A 141 5.97 53.50 8.12
C ASP A 141 5.84 53.27 9.64
N LYS A 142 5.97 52.02 10.07
CA LYS A 142 6.19 51.65 11.47
C LYS A 142 7.45 50.80 11.53
N ARG A 143 8.47 51.30 12.22
CA ARG A 143 9.61 50.48 12.66
C ARG A 143 9.07 49.34 13.52
N HIS A 144 9.69 48.17 13.39
CA HIS A 144 9.33 47.04 14.23
C HIS A 144 9.65 47.35 15.70
N ASP A 145 8.70 47.07 16.58
CA ASP A 145 8.99 47.10 18.02
C ASP A 145 9.99 46.01 18.41
N PHE A 146 10.49 46.04 19.64
CA PHE A 146 11.52 45.11 20.12
C PHE A 146 11.16 43.62 19.90
N ASN A 147 9.89 43.24 20.14
CA ASN A 147 9.46 41.86 19.98
C ASN A 147 9.29 41.53 18.48
N GLN A 148 8.73 42.43 17.70
CA GLN A 148 8.60 42.29 16.25
C GLN A 148 9.96 42.17 15.57
N ALA A 149 10.96 42.93 16.04
CA ALA A 149 12.31 42.90 15.52
C ALA A 149 13.02 41.56 15.79
N ILE A 150 12.77 40.93 16.96
CA ILE A 150 13.23 39.57 17.25
C ILE A 150 12.58 38.56 16.30
N VAL A 151 11.25 38.63 16.15
CA VAL A 151 10.51 37.71 15.26
C VAL A 151 11.00 37.82 13.82
N GLN A 152 11.25 39.04 13.34
CA GLN A 152 11.80 39.31 12.02
C GLN A 152 13.25 38.86 11.86
N ALA A 153 14.12 39.14 12.83
CA ALA A 153 15.53 38.72 12.78
C ALA A 153 15.67 37.19 12.78
N CYS A 154 14.75 36.49 13.43
CA CYS A 154 14.64 35.03 13.41
C CYS A 154 13.87 34.49 12.20
N GLN A 155 13.38 35.35 11.28
CA GLN A 155 12.55 34.97 10.12
C GLN A 155 11.33 34.11 10.49
N SER A 156 10.69 34.42 11.63
CA SER A 156 9.65 33.60 12.26
C SER A 156 8.26 34.26 12.26
N ILE A 157 7.99 35.15 11.30
CA ILE A 157 6.72 35.90 11.21
C ILE A 157 5.51 34.94 11.08
N ASP A 158 5.65 33.91 10.25
CA ASP A 158 4.60 32.92 9.98
C ASP A 158 4.62 31.75 10.97
N ALA A 159 5.51 31.77 11.97
CA ALA A 159 5.61 30.72 12.97
C ALA A 159 4.46 30.81 13.99
N ALA A 160 4.16 29.69 14.65
CA ALA A 160 3.19 29.67 15.75
C ALA A 160 3.67 30.53 16.93
N GLU A 161 2.74 31.09 17.72
CA GLU A 161 3.10 31.97 18.85
C GLU A 161 3.98 31.29 19.90
N GLU A 162 3.86 29.97 20.07
CA GLU A 162 4.75 29.19 20.94
C GLU A 162 6.21 29.21 20.45
N GLU A 163 6.43 29.15 19.14
CA GLU A 163 7.76 29.19 18.53
C GLU A 163 8.37 30.60 18.58
N LYS A 164 7.56 31.64 18.35
CA LYS A 164 7.96 33.04 18.60
C LYS A 164 8.35 33.25 20.06
N GLY A 165 7.62 32.66 21.00
CA GLY A 165 7.94 32.66 22.43
C GLY A 165 9.27 31.96 22.76
N LYS A 166 9.55 30.80 22.14
CA LYS A 166 10.84 30.10 22.30
C LYS A 166 12.02 30.91 21.76
N ASN A 167 11.88 31.51 20.58
CA ASN A 167 12.92 32.35 20.00
C ASN A 167 13.25 33.52 20.93
N LYS A 168 12.22 34.22 21.43
CA LYS A 168 12.39 35.29 22.41
C LYS A 168 13.17 34.82 23.64
N TRP A 169 12.78 33.69 24.23
CA TRP A 169 13.44 33.14 25.40
C TRP A 169 14.93 32.83 25.13
N ILE A 170 15.26 32.23 23.99
CA ILE A 170 16.65 31.92 23.61
C ILE A 170 17.48 33.21 23.47
N ILE A 171 16.94 34.22 22.78
CA ILE A 171 17.60 35.51 22.59
C ILE A 171 17.89 36.20 23.93
N GLU A 172 16.93 36.15 24.86
CA GLU A 172 17.10 36.65 26.23
C GLU A 172 18.20 35.87 26.99
N GLN A 173 18.24 34.54 26.89
CA GLN A 173 19.29 33.73 27.55
C GLN A 173 20.68 33.99 26.98
N LEU A 174 20.78 34.23 25.67
CA LEU A 174 22.03 34.56 25.00
C LEU A 174 22.43 36.03 25.18
N LYS A 175 21.60 36.87 25.83
CA LYS A 175 21.82 38.31 26.01
C LYS A 175 22.10 39.02 24.67
N LEU A 176 21.32 38.65 23.67
CA LEU A 176 21.34 39.29 22.36
C LEU A 176 20.20 40.30 22.28
N GLU A 177 20.44 41.40 21.58
CA GLU A 177 19.47 42.47 21.36
C GLU A 177 19.26 42.65 19.85
N PRO A 178 18.02 42.91 19.41
CA PRO A 178 17.74 43.25 18.03
C PRO A 178 18.28 44.65 17.69
N PHE A 179 18.81 44.82 16.48
CA PHE A 179 19.15 46.10 15.91
C PHE A 179 18.76 46.16 14.42
N SER A 180 18.48 47.38 13.94
CA SER A 180 18.01 47.62 12.58
C SER A 180 19.15 47.99 11.64
N LEU A 181 19.26 47.28 10.52
CA LEU A 181 20.10 47.62 9.38
C LEU A 181 19.21 48.30 8.33
N ILE A 182 19.50 49.57 8.04
CA ILE A 182 18.67 50.37 7.14
C ILE A 182 19.42 50.56 5.81
N TYR A 183 18.81 50.10 4.73
CA TYR A 183 19.30 50.27 3.36
C TYR A 183 18.30 51.11 2.56
N ARG A 184 18.81 52.02 1.71
CA ARG A 184 17.98 52.74 0.73
C ARG A 184 18.14 52.07 -0.63
N ASP A 185 17.03 51.60 -1.18
CA ASP A 185 17.02 51.00 -2.52
C ASP A 185 17.19 52.04 -3.63
N HIS A 186 17.32 51.57 -4.88
CA HIS A 186 17.46 52.42 -6.07
C HIS A 186 16.26 53.35 -6.32
N ASN A 187 15.11 53.07 -5.70
CA ASN A 187 13.89 53.88 -5.76
C ASN A 187 13.76 54.80 -4.53
N ASN A 188 14.81 54.90 -3.72
CA ASN A 188 14.87 55.69 -2.49
C ASN A 188 13.93 55.22 -1.37
N ASN A 189 13.42 53.98 -1.44
CA ASN A 189 12.65 53.38 -0.38
C ASN A 189 13.57 52.91 0.75
N ILE A 190 13.10 53.07 1.98
CA ILE A 190 13.79 52.60 3.18
C ILE A 190 13.44 51.11 3.37
N VAL A 191 14.45 50.26 3.36
CA VAL A 191 14.35 48.83 3.67
C VAL A 191 15.04 48.60 5.02
N GLU A 192 14.29 48.03 5.96
CA GLU A 192 14.79 47.62 7.27
C GLU A 192 15.06 46.10 7.27
N TYR A 193 16.26 45.70 7.70
CA TYR A 193 16.59 44.34 8.06
C TYR A 193 16.87 44.28 9.56
N ASN A 194 16.27 43.33 10.27
CA ASN A 194 16.51 43.13 11.69
C ASN A 194 17.58 42.07 11.91
N ALA A 195 18.57 42.37 12.75
CA ALA A 195 19.66 41.48 13.11
C ALA A 195 19.85 41.42 14.62
N LEU A 196 20.61 40.45 15.12
CA LEU A 196 20.84 40.23 16.55
C LEU A 196 22.33 40.35 16.88
N SER A 197 22.67 41.07 17.94
CA SER A 197 24.04 41.16 18.45
C SER A 197 24.04 41.47 19.94
N HIS A 198 25.18 41.37 20.60
CA HIS A 198 25.29 41.80 21.99
C HIS A 198 25.23 43.33 22.09
N HIS A 199 24.64 43.83 23.19
CA HIS A 199 24.49 45.26 23.47
C HIS A 199 25.75 46.10 23.19
N ASN A 200 26.92 45.63 23.66
CA ASN A 200 28.19 46.34 23.47
C ASN A 200 28.59 46.48 22.00
N ASN A 201 28.29 45.47 21.18
CA ASN A 201 28.55 45.52 19.74
C ASN A 201 27.59 46.49 19.06
N ILE A 202 26.30 46.46 19.42
CA ILE A 202 25.29 47.38 18.86
C ILE A 202 25.67 48.83 19.17
N ARG A 203 26.08 49.10 20.41
CA ARG A 203 26.56 50.42 20.81
C ARG A 203 27.80 50.85 20.02
N GLY A 204 28.73 49.92 19.77
CA GLY A 204 29.91 50.17 18.94
C GLY A 204 29.59 50.36 17.44
N MET A 205 28.48 49.77 16.96
CA MET A 205 28.01 49.89 15.58
C MET A 205 27.10 51.10 15.33
N SER A 206 26.56 51.71 16.38
CA SER A 206 25.62 52.84 16.23
C SER A 206 26.31 54.02 15.53
N ASP A 207 25.61 54.70 14.62
CA ASP A 207 26.08 55.88 13.86
C ASP A 207 27.27 55.68 12.91
N HIS A 208 27.62 54.44 12.57
CA HIS A 208 28.70 54.11 11.64
C HIS A 208 28.18 53.41 10.38
N THR A 209 28.92 53.52 9.27
CA THR A 209 28.63 52.81 8.01
C THR A 209 29.46 51.53 7.95
N PHE A 210 28.83 50.41 7.63
CA PHE A 210 29.48 49.10 7.57
C PHE A 210 29.31 48.43 6.21
N GLU A 211 30.30 47.62 5.85
CA GLU A 211 30.22 46.71 4.71
C GLU A 211 29.68 45.36 5.19
N CYS A 212 28.56 44.92 4.62
CA CYS A 212 27.99 43.60 4.90
C CYS A 212 28.69 42.55 4.04
N LYS A 213 29.50 41.68 4.65
CA LYS A 213 30.09 40.51 3.98
C LYS A 213 29.53 39.23 4.60
N PRO A 214 29.12 38.24 3.79
CA PRO A 214 28.76 36.95 4.32
C PRO A 214 30.00 36.29 4.94
N ILE A 215 29.92 35.95 6.22
CA ILE A 215 30.91 35.07 6.85
C ILE A 215 30.57 33.65 6.40
N ILE A 216 31.26 33.20 5.36
CA ILE A 216 31.18 31.82 4.90
C ILE A 216 31.87 30.97 5.97
N PRO A 217 31.20 29.97 6.57
CA PRO A 217 31.84 29.11 7.55
C PRO A 217 33.05 28.46 6.89
N SER A 218 34.25 28.68 7.43
CA SER A 218 35.39 27.84 7.13
C SER A 218 34.94 26.41 7.39
N LYS A 219 35.00 25.51 6.39
CA LYS A 219 34.81 24.08 6.61
C LYS A 219 35.64 23.73 7.84
N ARG A 220 35.00 23.42 8.96
CA ARG A 220 35.73 22.95 10.14
C ARG A 220 36.46 21.71 9.66
N LEU A 221 37.80 21.75 9.66
CA LEU A 221 38.59 20.54 9.67
C LEU A 221 38.14 19.80 10.92
N PHE A 222 37.33 18.78 10.70
CA PHE A 222 36.83 17.91 11.74
C PHE A 222 38.08 17.20 12.28
N ASP A 223 38.54 17.62 13.46
CA ASP A 223 39.67 16.97 14.11
C ASP A 223 39.21 15.55 14.48
N GLY A 224 39.84 14.56 13.85
CA GLY A 224 39.29 13.24 13.61
C GLY A 224 39.15 12.31 14.82
N ASN A 225 39.10 12.83 16.05
CA ASN A 225 39.15 12.02 17.27
C ASN A 225 38.02 12.27 18.29
N VAL A 226 36.96 13.00 17.91
CA VAL A 226 35.69 12.94 18.66
C VAL A 226 34.58 12.67 17.66
N VAL A 227 34.18 11.41 17.55
CA VAL A 227 32.89 11.04 16.97
C VAL A 227 31.81 11.57 17.92
N GLU A 228 31.43 12.84 17.76
CA GLU A 228 30.10 13.26 18.21
C GLU A 228 29.10 12.58 17.26
N GLN A 229 28.74 11.34 17.61
CA GLN A 229 27.44 10.78 17.27
C GLN A 229 26.38 11.70 17.88
N SER A 230 26.10 12.82 17.21
CA SER A 230 24.99 13.68 17.59
C SER A 230 23.71 13.00 17.14
N PHE A 231 23.27 12.03 17.94
CA PHE A 231 22.02 11.31 17.78
C PHE A 231 20.89 12.31 17.56
N CYS A 232 20.17 12.20 16.44
CA CYS A 232 18.86 12.84 16.29
C CYS A 232 17.88 12.10 17.21
N ALA A 233 17.77 12.53 18.46
CA ALA A 233 16.92 11.88 19.46
C ALA A 233 15.42 12.05 19.16
N ASN A 234 15.04 13.04 18.33
CA ASN A 234 13.65 13.32 18.01
C ASN A 234 13.46 13.79 16.55
N LEU A 235 12.23 13.67 16.06
CA LEU A 235 11.85 13.99 14.69
C LEU A 235 12.16 15.44 14.30
N THR A 236 11.93 16.40 15.21
CA THR A 236 12.21 17.82 14.95
C THR A 236 13.68 18.07 14.64
N SER A 237 14.58 17.44 15.41
CA SER A 237 16.03 17.51 15.15
C SER A 237 16.38 16.90 13.79
N LEU A 238 15.75 15.77 13.43
CA LEU A 238 15.95 15.11 12.14
C LEU A 238 15.53 16.03 10.99
N ILE A 239 14.33 16.60 11.05
CA ILE A 239 13.81 17.51 10.02
C ILE A 239 14.75 18.71 9.84
N HIS A 240 15.18 19.32 10.95
CA HIS A 240 16.03 20.51 10.90
C HIS A 240 17.44 20.23 10.36
N ARG A 241 17.98 19.03 10.58
CA ARG A 241 19.32 18.62 10.13
C ARG A 241 19.32 17.95 8.75
N SER A 242 18.14 17.55 8.27
CA SER A 242 18.04 16.81 7.01
C SER A 242 18.52 17.66 5.83
N PRO A 243 19.24 17.06 4.85
CA PRO A 243 19.53 17.73 3.59
C PRO A 243 18.26 18.05 2.79
N HIS A 244 17.11 17.47 3.17
CA HIS A 244 15.82 17.65 2.52
C HIS A 244 14.83 18.41 3.40
N ARG A 245 15.33 19.28 4.31
CA ARG A 245 14.51 20.05 5.25
C ARG A 245 13.38 20.85 4.58
N GLY A 246 13.60 21.40 3.38
CA GLY A 246 12.60 22.21 2.66
C GLY A 246 11.34 21.40 2.36
N MET A 247 11.52 20.19 1.84
CA MET A 247 10.43 19.25 1.60
C MET A 247 9.77 18.78 2.92
N LEU A 248 10.56 18.47 3.95
CA LEU A 248 10.03 17.95 5.21
C LEU A 248 9.26 19.00 6.03
N SER A 249 9.67 20.26 5.99
CA SER A 249 9.08 21.35 6.79
C SER A 249 7.66 21.71 6.33
N GLY A 250 7.31 21.39 5.07
CA GLY A 250 5.96 21.57 4.54
C GLY A 250 5.00 20.43 4.86
N ARG A 251 5.38 19.48 5.72
CA ARG A 251 4.60 18.28 6.03
C ARG A 251 4.41 18.13 7.54
N GLN A 252 3.30 17.53 7.93
CA GLN A 252 3.02 17.19 9.32
C GLN A 252 3.15 15.69 9.52
N TYR A 253 3.73 15.32 10.66
CA TYR A 253 3.99 13.93 11.02
C TYR A 253 3.62 13.69 12.47
N PHE A 254 3.08 12.51 12.74
CA PHE A 254 2.88 12.01 14.10
C PHE A 254 3.52 10.64 14.25
N GLU A 255 3.95 10.29 15.45
CA GLU A 255 4.50 8.96 15.71
C GLU A 255 3.39 7.90 15.64
N LEU A 256 3.70 6.74 15.06
CA LEU A 256 2.79 5.60 14.95
C LEU A 256 2.19 5.29 16.33
N ASP A 257 0.87 5.41 16.41
CA ASP A 257 0.11 5.22 17.64
C ASP A 257 -0.73 3.93 17.59
N LYS A 258 -1.55 3.72 18.62
CA LYS A 258 -2.44 2.54 18.71
C LYS A 258 -3.47 2.50 17.57
N LYS A 259 -3.93 3.65 17.08
CA LYS A 259 -4.95 3.71 16.00
C LYS A 259 -4.32 3.30 14.67
N THR A 260 -3.11 3.79 14.38
CA THR A 260 -2.36 3.37 13.19
C THR A 260 -2.02 1.89 13.26
N ALA A 261 -1.52 1.41 14.40
CA ALA A 261 -1.22 -0.01 14.60
C ALA A 261 -2.45 -0.89 14.39
N LEU A 262 -3.62 -0.46 14.88
CA LEU A 262 -4.89 -1.17 14.68
C LEU A 262 -5.25 -1.27 13.19
N LEU A 263 -5.20 -0.17 12.45
CA LEU A 263 -5.52 -0.16 11.00
C LEU A 263 -4.60 -1.12 10.23
N LEU A 264 -3.29 -1.09 10.52
CA LEU A 264 -2.30 -1.97 9.88
C LEU A 264 -2.50 -3.47 10.19
N ASN A 265 -3.18 -3.79 11.29
CA ASN A 265 -3.44 -5.16 11.75
C ASN A 265 -4.89 -5.62 11.56
N LYS A 266 -5.74 -4.86 10.87
CA LYS A 266 -7.12 -5.29 10.55
C LYS A 266 -7.13 -6.51 9.64
N ASP A 267 -8.13 -7.37 9.78
CA ASP A 267 -8.24 -8.62 9.02
C ASP A 267 -8.76 -8.37 7.59
N TRP A 268 -7.89 -8.58 6.61
CA TRP A 268 -8.20 -8.41 5.19
C TRP A 268 -9.20 -9.44 4.65
N THR A 269 -9.45 -10.53 5.37
CA THR A 269 -10.46 -11.54 5.00
C THR A 269 -11.87 -10.96 5.17
N HIS A 270 -12.08 -10.23 6.27
CA HIS A 270 -13.38 -9.63 6.60
C HIS A 270 -13.50 -8.20 6.03
N GLU A 271 -12.41 -7.44 6.00
CA GLU A 271 -12.37 -6.06 5.50
C GLU A 271 -11.33 -5.92 4.36
N PRO A 272 -11.60 -6.44 3.15
CA PRO A 272 -10.61 -6.52 2.08
C PRO A 272 -10.19 -5.16 1.51
N HIS A 273 -10.95 -4.09 1.72
CA HIS A 273 -10.61 -2.72 1.30
C HIS A 273 -9.48 -2.13 2.15
N ILE A 274 -9.25 -2.65 3.37
CA ILE A 274 -8.25 -2.12 4.30
C ILE A 274 -6.83 -2.23 3.76
N LYS A 275 -6.55 -3.18 2.87
CA LYS A 275 -5.23 -3.28 2.21
C LYS A 275 -4.80 -2.01 1.49
N PHE A 276 -5.74 -1.25 0.91
CA PHE A 276 -5.47 0.03 0.27
C PHE A 276 -5.15 1.11 1.31
N GLY A 277 -5.81 1.06 2.48
CA GLY A 277 -5.51 1.92 3.62
C GLY A 277 -4.12 1.60 4.20
N CYS A 278 -3.78 0.33 4.39
CA CYS A 278 -2.48 -0.09 4.93
C CYS A 278 -1.31 0.44 4.10
N VAL A 279 -1.38 0.31 2.77
CA VAL A 279 -0.33 0.80 1.88
C VAL A 279 -0.28 2.34 1.86
N GLN A 280 -1.44 3.01 1.93
CA GLN A 280 -1.54 4.46 1.96
C GLN A 280 -0.93 5.07 3.24
N VAL A 281 -1.21 4.48 4.42
CA VAL A 281 -0.64 4.95 5.71
C VAL A 281 0.88 5.02 5.69
N LEU A 282 1.53 4.03 5.06
CA LEU A 282 3.00 3.93 5.07
C LEU A 282 3.66 4.75 3.96
N ALA A 283 2.92 5.17 2.93
CA ALA A 283 3.45 6.00 1.86
C ALA A 283 3.78 7.40 2.41
N GLY A 284 5.06 7.77 2.35
CA GLY A 284 5.55 9.03 2.91
C GLY A 284 5.90 8.97 4.41
N SER A 285 5.78 7.81 5.06
CA SER A 285 6.24 7.65 6.45
C SER A 285 7.76 7.80 6.58
N ILE A 286 8.21 8.19 7.78
CA ILE A 286 9.62 8.28 8.15
C ILE A 286 9.96 7.14 9.09
N LEU A 287 10.98 6.36 8.75
CA LEU A 287 11.58 5.38 9.65
C LEU A 287 12.88 5.95 10.20
N MET A 288 13.00 6.00 11.53
CA MET A 288 14.17 6.53 12.23
C MET A 288 14.70 5.49 13.20
N ASN A 289 15.91 5.00 12.97
CA ASN A 289 16.58 4.12 13.91
C ASN A 289 17.28 4.98 15.00
N VAL A 290 16.79 4.88 16.23
CA VAL A 290 17.29 5.69 17.35
C VAL A 290 18.66 5.24 17.86
N ASN A 291 19.09 4.01 17.55
CA ASN A 291 20.39 3.49 17.99
C ASN A 291 21.56 3.96 17.16
N ASN A 292 21.35 4.32 15.90
CA ASN A 292 22.42 4.74 14.99
C ASN A 292 22.13 6.07 14.29
N GLY A 293 20.95 6.66 14.49
CA GLY A 293 20.54 7.93 13.90
C GLY A 293 20.20 7.85 12.41
N GLU A 294 20.18 6.66 11.80
CA GLU A 294 19.77 6.52 10.40
C GLU A 294 18.29 6.83 10.25
N ALA A 295 17.94 7.54 9.18
CA ALA A 295 16.56 7.89 8.91
C ALA A 295 16.25 7.87 7.42
N ILE A 296 15.07 7.37 7.07
CA ILE A 296 14.60 7.27 5.70
C ILE A 296 13.17 7.78 5.57
N LEU A 297 12.86 8.37 4.41
CA LEU A 297 11.50 8.56 3.93
C LEU A 297 11.11 7.37 3.08
N VAL A 298 9.95 6.78 3.35
CA VAL A 298 9.35 5.71 2.54
C VAL A 298 8.65 6.33 1.33
N ASN A 299 9.32 6.30 0.19
CA ASN A 299 8.79 6.88 -1.05
C ASN A 299 7.78 5.99 -1.75
N THR A 300 7.95 4.68 -1.69
CA THR A 300 6.99 3.74 -2.30
C THR A 300 6.99 2.45 -1.51
N VAL A 301 5.79 1.91 -1.30
CA VAL A 301 5.54 0.71 -0.51
C VAL A 301 4.53 -0.18 -1.23
N GLU A 302 4.70 -1.49 -1.11
CA GLU A 302 3.84 -2.54 -1.63
C GLU A 302 3.40 -3.45 -0.48
N THR A 303 2.11 -3.76 -0.37
CA THR A 303 1.60 -4.61 0.72
C THR A 303 1.13 -5.98 0.24
N TYR A 304 1.42 -7.01 1.03
CA TYR A 304 1.13 -8.41 0.74
C TYR A 304 0.37 -9.05 1.90
N GLY A 305 -0.69 -9.80 1.61
CA GLY A 305 -1.44 -10.49 2.66
C GLY A 305 -0.61 -11.61 3.29
N ARG A 306 -0.90 -11.99 4.55
CA ARG A 306 -0.14 -13.04 5.27
C ARG A 306 -0.55 -14.47 4.96
N THR A 307 -1.80 -14.68 4.54
CA THR A 307 -2.38 -16.02 4.35
C THR A 307 -2.68 -16.29 2.89
N LYS A 308 -2.70 -17.58 2.51
CA LYS A 308 -2.86 -17.99 1.10
C LYS A 308 -4.25 -17.62 0.57
N SER A 309 -5.26 -17.67 1.43
CA SER A 309 -6.64 -17.33 1.11
C SER A 309 -6.81 -15.84 0.81
N VAL A 310 -6.02 -14.98 1.46
CA VAL A 310 -6.05 -13.53 1.24
C VAL A 310 -5.17 -13.13 0.07
N ASP A 311 -3.97 -13.69 -0.02
CA ASP A 311 -3.02 -13.35 -1.07
C ASP A 311 -2.12 -14.54 -1.47
N ILE A 312 -2.07 -14.85 -2.76
CA ILE A 312 -1.17 -15.88 -3.29
C ILE A 312 0.30 -15.50 -3.10
N HIS A 313 0.60 -14.20 -3.05
CA HIS A 313 1.95 -13.64 -2.92
C HIS A 313 2.39 -13.42 -1.47
N ARG A 314 1.71 -14.04 -0.51
CA ARG A 314 2.08 -13.97 0.90
C ARG A 314 3.53 -14.37 1.15
N GLU A 315 4.05 -13.91 2.28
CA GLU A 315 5.28 -14.45 2.84
C GLU A 315 5.15 -15.96 3.10
N LEU A 316 6.06 -16.74 2.51
CA LEU A 316 6.23 -18.15 2.83
C LEU A 316 7.19 -18.25 4.03
N SER A 317 6.69 -17.98 5.23
CA SER A 317 7.49 -18.07 6.45
C SER A 317 7.92 -19.52 6.71
N THR A 318 9.22 -19.77 6.62
CA THR A 318 9.88 -20.77 7.47
C THR A 318 10.38 -20.02 8.70
N SER A 319 10.42 -20.66 9.87
CA SER A 319 10.63 -20.01 11.17
C SER A 319 11.88 -19.11 11.27
N ALA A 320 12.84 -19.23 10.34
CA ALA A 320 14.07 -18.44 10.30
C ALA A 320 14.01 -17.18 9.41
N THR A 321 12.97 -16.98 8.60
CA THR A 321 12.89 -15.87 7.62
C THR A 321 11.61 -15.04 7.74
N SER A 322 10.86 -15.20 8.83
CA SER A 322 9.63 -14.43 9.06
C SER A 322 9.94 -12.97 9.38
N SER A 323 9.14 -12.06 8.81
CA SER A 323 9.12 -10.65 9.22
C SER A 323 8.51 -10.43 10.62
N ILE A 324 7.80 -11.41 11.17
CA ILE A 324 7.36 -11.39 12.58
C ILE A 324 8.46 -12.03 13.41
N LEU A 325 9.18 -11.19 14.16
CA LEU A 325 10.26 -11.62 15.03
C LEU A 325 9.72 -11.93 16.43
N THR A 326 10.33 -12.93 17.10
CA THR A 326 9.98 -13.32 18.48
C THR A 326 10.29 -12.24 19.52
N THR A 327 11.06 -11.24 19.12
CA THR A 327 11.38 -10.09 19.95
C THR A 327 10.17 -9.18 20.11
N THR A 328 9.97 -8.66 21.34
CA THR A 328 8.93 -7.66 21.61
C THR A 328 9.23 -6.38 20.82
N PRO A 329 8.35 -5.97 19.88
CA PRO A 329 8.54 -4.75 19.11
C PRO A 329 8.22 -3.51 19.95
N MET A 330 8.73 -2.36 19.53
CA MET A 330 8.41 -1.04 20.11
C MET A 330 6.92 -0.71 19.97
N TYR A 331 6.32 -1.03 18.82
CA TYR A 331 4.90 -0.86 18.56
C TYR A 331 4.23 -2.23 18.53
N PRO A 332 3.13 -2.44 19.29
CA PRO A 332 2.44 -3.72 19.31
C PRO A 332 2.07 -4.18 17.91
N ASN A 333 2.45 -5.42 17.57
CA ASN A 333 2.13 -6.06 16.30
C ASN A 333 2.73 -5.40 15.03
N ILE A 334 3.81 -4.64 15.17
CA ILE A 334 4.51 -4.00 14.04
C ILE A 334 6.01 -4.28 14.14
N TRP A 335 6.58 -4.91 13.11
CA TRP A 335 7.99 -5.31 13.06
C TRP A 335 8.69 -4.74 11.82
N PRO A 336 9.27 -3.53 11.90
CA PRO A 336 10.22 -3.07 10.90
C PRO A 336 11.47 -3.95 10.95
N CYS A 337 11.79 -4.63 9.85
CA CYS A 337 12.91 -5.56 9.78
C CYS A 337 13.51 -5.63 8.37
N ILE A 338 14.73 -6.18 8.32
CA ILE A 338 15.34 -6.60 7.07
C ILE A 338 15.06 -8.10 6.87
N GLN A 339 14.36 -8.42 5.79
CA GLN A 339 14.08 -9.79 5.41
C GLN A 339 15.12 -10.28 4.39
N SER A 340 15.84 -11.33 4.74
CA SER A 340 16.77 -12.00 3.83
C SER A 340 16.00 -12.89 2.85
N THR A 341 16.07 -12.58 1.56
CA THR A 341 15.48 -13.40 0.50
C THR A 341 16.56 -13.94 -0.44
N ARG A 342 16.20 -14.88 -1.32
CA ARG A 342 17.13 -15.40 -2.35
C ARG A 342 17.67 -14.29 -3.27
N ASP A 343 16.89 -13.24 -3.48
CA ASP A 343 17.28 -12.10 -4.31
C ASP A 343 18.11 -11.07 -3.54
N GLY A 344 18.26 -11.22 -2.22
CA GLY A 344 18.94 -10.29 -1.33
C GLY A 344 18.05 -9.77 -0.19
N SER A 345 18.57 -8.81 0.55
CA SER A 345 17.92 -8.22 1.73
C SER A 345 16.87 -7.19 1.32
N LYS A 346 15.65 -7.31 1.86
CA LYS A 346 14.52 -6.42 1.60
C LYS A 346 14.07 -5.75 2.88
N LEU A 347 13.76 -4.45 2.80
CA LEU A 347 13.20 -3.72 3.93
C LEU A 347 11.69 -3.91 3.98
N VAL A 348 11.18 -4.45 5.09
CA VAL A 348 9.77 -4.81 5.28
C VAL A 348 9.29 -4.31 6.63
N ILE A 349 8.04 -3.88 6.70
CA ILE A 349 7.30 -3.71 7.96
C ILE A 349 6.31 -4.86 8.05
N GLY A 350 6.61 -5.83 8.91
CA GLY A 350 5.73 -6.96 9.18
C GLY A 350 4.60 -6.55 10.14
N THR A 351 3.38 -6.99 9.84
CA THR A 351 2.20 -6.87 10.71
C THR A 351 1.51 -8.23 10.82
N GLN A 352 0.49 -8.37 11.65
CA GLN A 352 -0.27 -9.63 11.75
C GLN A 352 -1.08 -9.94 10.48
N SER A 353 -1.51 -8.92 9.75
CA SER A 353 -2.38 -9.09 8.56
C SER A 353 -1.62 -9.03 7.25
N CYS A 354 -0.51 -8.28 7.21
CA CYS A 354 0.23 -8.03 5.99
C CYS A 354 1.74 -7.81 6.20
N ASP A 355 2.47 -7.95 5.10
CA ASP A 355 3.85 -7.51 4.96
C ASP A 355 3.90 -6.29 4.06
N CYS A 356 4.53 -5.21 4.53
CA CYS A 356 4.69 -3.98 3.78
C CYS A 356 6.13 -3.87 3.27
N LEU A 357 6.35 -4.22 2.01
CA LEU A 357 7.65 -4.13 1.34
C LEU A 357 7.91 -2.69 0.89
N ILE A 358 9.01 -2.11 1.35
CA ILE A 358 9.45 -0.79 0.92
C ILE A 358 10.22 -0.96 -0.40
N THR A 359 9.83 -0.23 -1.45
CA THR A 359 10.41 -0.35 -2.80
C THR A 359 11.04 0.95 -3.30
N SER A 360 10.93 2.05 -2.56
CA SER A 360 11.75 3.24 -2.77
C SER A 360 11.94 4.02 -1.47
N ILE A 361 13.15 4.58 -1.27
CA ILE A 361 13.48 5.42 -0.11
C ILE A 361 14.31 6.64 -0.50
N VAL A 362 14.31 7.63 0.40
CA VAL A 362 15.26 8.76 0.43
C VAL A 362 15.92 8.78 1.81
N ARG A 363 17.24 8.94 1.87
CA ARG A 363 17.96 9.13 3.14
C ARG A 363 17.67 10.52 3.68
N LEU A 364 17.29 10.61 4.95
CA LEU A 364 17.01 11.86 5.62
C LEU A 364 18.15 12.31 6.53
N ASP A 365 19.02 11.37 6.94
CA ASP A 365 20.19 11.65 7.77
C ASP A 365 21.43 12.10 6.98
N ARG A 366 21.44 11.89 5.66
CA ARG A 366 22.58 12.18 4.77
C ARG A 366 22.13 12.43 3.35
N ASN A 367 22.92 13.22 2.61
CA ASN A 367 22.63 13.54 1.23
C ASN A 367 23.12 12.41 0.31
N GLU A 368 22.29 11.38 0.15
CA GLU A 368 22.53 10.25 -0.75
C GLU A 368 21.48 10.20 -1.86
N LYS A 369 21.89 9.71 -3.04
CA LYS A 369 20.97 9.47 -4.15
C LYS A 369 19.82 8.55 -3.69
N PRO A 370 18.55 8.89 -3.99
CA PRO A 370 17.41 8.03 -3.72
C PRO A 370 17.63 6.61 -4.21
N LYS A 371 17.06 5.65 -3.50
CA LYS A 371 17.14 4.23 -3.85
C LYS A 371 15.77 3.75 -4.32
N VAL A 372 15.75 3.04 -5.44
CA VAL A 372 14.53 2.57 -6.11
C VAL A 372 14.73 1.09 -6.46
N GLY A 373 13.80 0.25 -6.02
CA GLY A 373 13.87 -1.21 -6.10
C GLY A 373 14.06 -1.86 -4.73
N PRO A 374 13.54 -3.08 -4.51
CA PRO A 374 13.43 -3.70 -3.18
C PRO A 374 14.76 -4.12 -2.52
N LEU A 375 15.86 -4.12 -3.27
CA LEU A 375 17.17 -4.63 -2.83
C LEU A 375 18.20 -3.52 -2.59
N SER A 376 17.85 -2.26 -2.88
CA SER A 376 18.82 -1.18 -3.01
C SER A 376 19.03 -0.41 -1.69
N PHE A 377 18.74 -1.01 -0.53
CA PHE A 377 18.70 -0.31 0.75
C PHE A 377 19.76 -0.81 1.71
N TYR A 378 20.42 0.15 2.37
CA TYR A 378 21.11 -0.09 3.64
C TYR A 378 20.46 0.83 4.66
N PHE A 379 19.56 0.26 5.45
CA PHE A 379 18.94 0.87 6.62
C PHE A 379 18.84 -0.23 7.67
N ALA A 380 19.44 -0.04 8.84
CA ALA A 380 19.46 -1.06 9.87
C ALA A 380 18.12 -1.12 10.63
N ALA A 381 17.04 -1.55 9.97
CA ALA A 381 15.73 -1.66 10.61
C ALA A 381 15.75 -2.65 11.79
N SER A 382 15.18 -2.24 12.92
CA SER A 382 15.07 -3.05 14.13
C SER A 382 13.73 -2.81 14.81
N PRO A 383 12.96 -3.85 15.17
CA PRO A 383 11.66 -3.68 15.82
C PRO A 383 11.70 -2.89 17.14
N GLN A 384 12.83 -2.93 17.86
CA GLN A 384 12.99 -2.28 19.16
C GLN A 384 13.49 -0.84 19.06
N HIS A 385 14.10 -0.46 17.92
CA HIS A 385 14.83 0.80 17.81
C HIS A 385 14.40 1.65 16.62
N THR A 386 13.55 1.14 15.73
CA THR A 386 13.01 1.91 14.62
C THR A 386 11.69 2.56 15.03
N ARG A 387 11.71 3.89 15.20
CA ARG A 387 10.50 4.71 15.32
C ARG A 387 9.91 4.96 13.94
N ILE A 388 8.58 4.96 13.86
CA ILE A 388 7.85 5.18 12.62
C ILE A 388 7.00 6.43 12.79
N PHE A 389 7.20 7.42 11.93
CA PHE A 389 6.38 8.64 11.89
C PHE A 389 5.51 8.62 10.64
N ILE A 390 4.20 8.76 10.84
CA ILE A 390 3.19 8.72 9.80
C ILE A 390 2.93 10.13 9.31
N ASP A 391 2.87 10.27 8.00
CA ASP A 391 2.51 11.52 7.34
C ASP A 391 1.00 11.78 7.50
N GLN A 392 0.64 12.98 7.94
CA GLN A 392 -0.74 13.33 8.32
C GLN A 392 -1.71 13.20 7.13
N ASP A 393 -1.36 13.72 5.96
CA ASP A 393 -2.22 13.62 4.76
C ASP A 393 -2.41 12.15 4.34
N SER A 394 -1.34 11.35 4.43
CA SER A 394 -1.42 9.91 4.13
C SER A 394 -2.33 9.18 5.11
N TRP A 395 -2.31 9.57 6.38
CA TRP A 395 -3.23 9.02 7.39
C TRP A 395 -4.68 9.39 7.11
N GLU A 396 -4.97 10.65 6.78
CA GLU A 396 -6.31 11.13 6.47
C GLU A 396 -6.90 10.38 5.27
N LYS A 397 -6.14 10.25 4.18
CA LYS A 397 -6.53 9.42 3.02
C LYS A 397 -6.80 7.97 3.41
N ALA A 398 -5.97 7.38 4.26
CA ALA A 398 -6.18 6.01 4.70
C ALA A 398 -7.45 5.84 5.56
N LYS A 399 -7.82 6.88 6.34
CA LYS A 399 -9.07 6.90 7.12
C LYS A 399 -10.30 7.00 6.22
N GLU A 400 -10.23 7.79 5.16
CA GLU A 400 -11.28 7.83 4.12
C GLU A 400 -11.44 6.45 3.49
N ILE A 401 -10.32 5.82 3.11
CA ILE A 401 -10.30 4.45 2.58
C ILE A 401 -10.94 3.46 3.55
N GLU A 402 -10.53 3.48 4.82
CA GLU A 402 -11.04 2.58 5.85
C GLU A 402 -12.56 2.71 6.03
N SER A 403 -13.09 3.93 5.96
CA SER A 403 -14.51 4.22 6.17
C SER A 403 -15.41 3.78 5.01
N ASN A 404 -14.84 3.55 3.82
CA ASN A 404 -15.60 3.21 2.63
C ASN A 404 -15.23 1.82 2.08
N THR A 405 -16.10 0.85 2.38
CA THR A 405 -15.94 -0.57 2.00
C THR A 405 -16.02 -0.81 0.49
N SER A 406 -16.50 0.17 -0.31
CA SER A 406 -16.56 0.08 -1.77
C SER A 406 -15.24 0.43 -2.44
N ILE A 407 -14.26 0.97 -1.72
CA ILE A 407 -12.97 1.36 -2.30
C ILE A 407 -12.18 0.13 -2.76
N ARG A 408 -11.60 0.26 -3.95
CA ARG A 408 -10.84 -0.80 -4.64
C ARG A 408 -9.44 -0.35 -5.10
N SER A 409 -9.05 0.87 -4.77
CA SER A 409 -7.77 1.47 -5.15
C SER A 409 -7.36 2.52 -4.11
N VAL A 410 -6.08 2.88 -4.11
CA VAL A 410 -5.54 3.98 -3.28
C VAL A 410 -5.94 5.32 -3.86
N GLU A 411 -5.84 5.45 -5.19
CA GLU A 411 -6.25 6.64 -5.95
C GLU A 411 -7.19 6.22 -7.09
N PRO A 412 -8.10 7.08 -7.57
CA PRO A 412 -9.00 6.76 -8.68
C PRO A 412 -8.30 6.82 -10.05
N PHE A 413 -7.07 7.35 -10.11
CA PHE A 413 -6.26 7.47 -11.32
C PHE A 413 -5.00 6.60 -11.24
N ASN A 414 -4.32 6.42 -12.39
CA ASN A 414 -3.08 5.64 -12.47
C ASN A 414 -3.21 4.24 -11.82
N LEU A 415 -4.33 3.55 -12.08
CA LEU A 415 -4.66 2.28 -11.43
C LEU A 415 -3.55 1.24 -11.61
N VAL A 416 -3.00 1.12 -12.82
CA VAL A 416 -1.93 0.16 -13.09
C VAL A 416 -0.62 0.52 -12.37
N GLY A 417 -0.36 1.81 -12.11
CA GLY A 417 0.77 2.24 -11.27
C GLY A 417 0.65 1.80 -9.81
N GLN A 418 -0.57 1.50 -9.35
CA GLN A 418 -0.85 0.94 -8.02
C GLN A 418 -0.75 -0.58 -7.98
N ALA A 419 -0.49 -1.25 -9.12
CA ALA A 419 -0.19 -2.67 -9.12
C ALA A 419 1.23 -2.93 -8.60
N ARG A 420 1.38 -4.02 -7.85
CA ARG A 420 2.66 -4.45 -7.25
C ARG A 420 3.62 -4.97 -8.30
N GLN A 421 4.92 -4.95 -7.99
CA GLN A 421 5.92 -5.56 -8.85
C GLN A 421 5.97 -7.07 -8.61
N LEU A 422 5.46 -7.85 -9.57
CA LEU A 422 5.27 -9.29 -9.46
C LEU A 422 5.89 -10.02 -10.65
N ARG A 423 6.30 -11.28 -10.43
CA ARG A 423 6.95 -12.12 -11.44
C ARG A 423 6.21 -13.44 -11.73
N SER A 424 5.09 -13.70 -11.09
CA SER A 424 4.37 -14.97 -11.20
C SER A 424 2.91 -14.84 -10.76
N HIS A 425 2.18 -15.96 -10.80
CA HIS A 425 0.77 -16.09 -10.42
C HIS A 425 -0.18 -15.11 -11.13
N PHE A 426 0.10 -14.74 -12.37
CA PHE A 426 -0.76 -13.89 -13.20
C PHE A 426 -2.15 -14.51 -13.48
N HIS A 427 -2.33 -15.80 -13.21
CA HIS A 427 -3.65 -16.44 -13.25
C HIS A 427 -4.51 -16.17 -12.00
N HIS A 428 -3.95 -15.57 -10.94
CA HIS A 428 -4.63 -15.38 -9.66
C HIS A 428 -5.11 -13.93 -9.49
N PRO A 429 -6.35 -13.68 -9.02
CA PRO A 429 -6.89 -12.33 -8.87
C PRO A 429 -6.05 -11.41 -7.95
N SER A 430 -5.48 -11.95 -6.87
CA SER A 430 -4.71 -11.14 -5.91
C SER A 430 -3.44 -10.52 -6.51
N THR A 431 -2.94 -11.04 -7.64
CA THR A 431 -1.83 -10.41 -8.40
C THR A 431 -2.17 -8.99 -8.83
N TYR A 432 -3.45 -8.71 -9.05
CA TYR A 432 -3.93 -7.43 -9.57
C TYR A 432 -4.49 -6.51 -8.48
N PHE A 433 -4.29 -6.85 -7.20
CA PHE A 433 -4.61 -5.93 -6.12
C PHE A 433 -3.76 -4.65 -6.23
N LEU A 434 -4.44 -3.51 -6.14
CA LEU A 434 -3.88 -2.17 -6.22
C LEU A 434 -3.22 -1.75 -4.89
N CYS A 435 -2.36 -2.63 -4.37
CA CYS A 435 -1.72 -2.55 -3.05
C CYS A 435 -0.33 -1.91 -3.13
N ARG A 436 -0.21 -0.83 -3.90
CA ARG A 436 1.02 -0.05 -4.03
C ARG A 436 0.70 1.44 -3.96
N ALA A 437 1.42 2.15 -3.11
CA ALA A 437 1.28 3.60 -2.96
C ALA A 437 2.65 4.27 -2.90
N SER A 438 2.68 5.54 -3.31
CA SER A 438 3.86 6.38 -3.32
C SER A 438 3.61 7.66 -2.52
N SER A 439 4.66 8.18 -1.89
CA SER A 439 4.61 9.43 -1.13
C SER A 439 4.30 10.63 -2.05
N HIS A 440 3.99 11.79 -1.47
CA HIS A 440 3.83 13.04 -2.22
C HIS A 440 5.03 13.36 -3.12
N LEU A 441 6.25 12.94 -2.73
CA LEU A 441 7.47 13.13 -3.50
C LEU A 441 7.47 12.25 -4.77
N ALA A 442 6.95 11.02 -4.67
CA ALA A 442 6.91 10.05 -5.75
C ALA A 442 5.51 9.86 -6.37
N LEU A 443 4.57 10.77 -6.11
CA LEU A 443 3.22 10.71 -6.69
C LEU A 443 3.22 10.82 -8.23
N PRO A 444 4.05 11.68 -8.88
CA PRO A 444 4.15 11.69 -10.34
C PRO A 444 4.66 10.35 -10.88
N HIS A 445 4.05 9.84 -11.95
CA HIS A 445 4.36 8.51 -12.50
C HIS A 445 5.85 8.32 -12.83
N TYR A 446 6.54 9.35 -13.32
CA TYR A 446 7.98 9.30 -13.64
C TYR A 446 8.92 9.24 -12.41
N CYS A 447 8.37 9.39 -11.20
CA CYS A 447 9.06 9.20 -9.92
C CYS A 447 8.66 7.90 -9.22
N GLN A 448 7.77 7.09 -9.81
CA GLN A 448 7.38 5.79 -9.28
C GLN A 448 8.28 4.69 -9.84
N PRO A 449 8.71 3.70 -9.02
CA PRO A 449 9.36 2.50 -9.55
C PRO A 449 8.54 1.84 -10.68
N TYR A 450 9.20 1.45 -11.77
CA TYR A 450 8.57 0.66 -12.82
C TYR A 450 8.26 -0.76 -12.32
N THR A 451 7.14 -1.30 -12.80
CA THR A 451 6.75 -2.72 -12.65
C THR A 451 6.69 -3.39 -14.01
N VAL A 452 6.45 -4.70 -14.06
CA VAL A 452 6.10 -5.39 -15.30
C VAL A 452 4.89 -4.78 -16.00
N PHE A 453 4.00 -4.10 -15.26
CA PHE A 453 2.79 -3.48 -15.80
C PHE A 453 2.98 -2.04 -16.28
N THR A 454 4.05 -1.36 -15.86
CA THR A 454 4.27 0.08 -16.17
C THR A 454 5.58 0.35 -16.91
N TYR A 455 6.44 -0.66 -17.08
CA TYR A 455 7.72 -0.51 -17.77
C TYR A 455 7.57 -0.07 -19.23
N CYS A 456 6.43 -0.37 -19.88
CA CYS A 456 6.15 0.11 -21.22
C CYS A 456 6.10 1.64 -21.35
N ASP A 457 5.90 2.36 -20.25
CA ASP A 457 5.86 3.82 -20.21
C ASP A 457 7.27 4.44 -20.04
N HIS A 458 8.32 3.61 -19.98
CA HIS A 458 9.69 4.07 -19.87
C HIS A 458 10.22 4.66 -21.18
N GLU A 459 10.44 5.97 -21.23
CA GLU A 459 10.87 6.67 -22.46
C GLU A 459 12.38 6.60 -22.78
N GLY A 460 13.23 6.00 -21.92
CA GLY A 460 14.67 5.86 -22.16
C GLY A 460 15.44 7.17 -22.44
N VAL A 461 16.69 7.06 -22.88
CA VAL A 461 17.58 8.21 -23.24
C VAL A 461 17.78 8.35 -24.76
N LYS A 462 17.31 7.39 -25.58
CA LYS A 462 17.48 7.41 -27.04
C LYS A 462 16.18 7.02 -27.75
N LYS A 463 15.51 8.00 -28.37
CA LYS A 463 14.48 7.77 -29.37
C LYS A 463 15.15 7.62 -30.74
N SER A 464 15.38 6.38 -31.17
CA SER A 464 15.16 6.03 -32.58
C SER A 464 13.71 5.57 -32.62
N MET A 465 12.88 6.16 -33.48
CA MET A 465 11.44 5.91 -33.52
C MET A 465 11.05 4.47 -33.87
N ASP A 466 12.01 3.63 -34.27
CA ASP A 466 11.68 2.41 -35.03
C ASP A 466 11.96 1.08 -34.33
N ASN A 467 12.50 1.03 -33.10
CA ASN A 467 12.73 -0.25 -32.41
C ASN A 467 12.56 -0.14 -30.89
N GLU A 468 11.32 -0.31 -30.42
CA GLU A 468 11.06 -0.56 -29.00
C GLU A 468 11.75 -1.87 -28.56
N SER A 469 12.31 -1.88 -27.36
CA SER A 469 12.88 -3.12 -26.82
C SER A 469 11.78 -4.19 -26.65
N SER A 470 12.09 -5.46 -26.89
CA SER A 470 11.11 -6.54 -26.67
C SER A 470 10.57 -6.56 -25.23
N SER A 471 11.34 -6.09 -24.25
CA SER A 471 10.91 -5.96 -22.86
C SER A 471 9.81 -4.90 -22.66
N VAL A 472 9.88 -3.77 -23.39
CA VAL A 472 8.80 -2.76 -23.42
C VAL A 472 7.54 -3.36 -24.03
N ILE A 473 7.67 -4.10 -25.13
CA ILE A 473 6.54 -4.75 -25.81
C ILE A 473 5.88 -5.81 -24.91
N ALA A 474 6.68 -6.62 -24.21
CA ALA A 474 6.15 -7.57 -23.24
C ALA A 474 5.46 -6.86 -22.06
N SER A 475 5.99 -5.72 -21.60
CA SER A 475 5.32 -4.90 -20.59
C SER A 475 3.97 -4.35 -21.08
N LYS A 476 3.82 -3.99 -22.36
CA LYS A 476 2.51 -3.62 -22.94
C LYS A 476 1.48 -4.76 -22.83
N LEU A 477 1.91 -6.02 -23.04
CA LEU A 477 1.05 -7.17 -22.81
C LEU A 477 0.59 -7.23 -21.34
N PHE A 478 1.53 -7.12 -20.39
CA PHE A 478 1.20 -7.11 -18.95
C PHE A 478 0.26 -5.96 -18.58
N GLN A 479 0.53 -4.75 -19.07
CA GLN A 479 -0.31 -3.58 -18.83
C GLN A 479 -1.74 -3.84 -19.32
N ARG A 480 -1.88 -4.40 -20.54
CA ARG A 480 -3.20 -4.74 -21.09
C ARG A 480 -3.92 -5.81 -20.27
N ILE A 481 -3.20 -6.85 -19.85
CA ILE A 481 -3.73 -7.89 -18.95
C ILE A 481 -4.24 -7.25 -17.66
N ALA A 482 -3.43 -6.39 -17.02
CA ALA A 482 -3.82 -5.71 -15.79
C ALA A 482 -5.07 -4.85 -15.98
N TYR A 483 -5.15 -4.05 -17.05
CA TYR A 483 -6.35 -3.26 -17.34
C TYR A 483 -7.60 -4.11 -17.50
N THR A 484 -7.53 -5.21 -18.25
CA THR A 484 -8.70 -6.07 -18.45
C THR A 484 -9.14 -6.72 -17.13
N VAL A 485 -8.19 -7.20 -16.32
CA VAL A 485 -8.51 -7.81 -15.02
C VAL A 485 -9.04 -6.79 -14.02
N ILE A 486 -8.43 -5.61 -13.90
CA ILE A 486 -8.90 -4.54 -12.99
C ILE A 486 -10.32 -4.11 -13.35
N LYS A 487 -10.64 -4.04 -14.65
CA LYS A 487 -11.97 -3.64 -15.13
C LYS A 487 -13.03 -4.71 -14.85
N SER A 488 -12.78 -5.96 -15.25
CA SER A 488 -13.74 -7.06 -15.15
C SER A 488 -13.03 -8.40 -14.93
N PRO A 489 -12.69 -8.79 -13.68
CA PRO A 489 -11.89 -9.99 -13.42
C PRO A 489 -12.50 -11.29 -13.97
N SER A 490 -13.83 -11.45 -13.89
CA SER A 490 -14.56 -12.65 -14.34
C SER A 490 -14.62 -12.81 -15.86
N GLU A 491 -14.50 -11.70 -16.59
CA GLU A 491 -14.56 -11.65 -18.05
C GLU A 491 -13.18 -11.41 -18.68
N ALA A 492 -12.12 -11.42 -17.86
CA ALA A 492 -10.81 -10.98 -18.29
C ALA A 492 -10.18 -11.98 -19.26
N SER A 493 -10.12 -11.59 -20.54
CA SER A 493 -9.50 -12.36 -21.62
C SER A 493 -8.38 -11.58 -22.32
N ILE A 494 -7.43 -12.31 -22.92
CA ILE A 494 -6.45 -11.81 -23.87
C ILE A 494 -6.93 -12.15 -25.28
N LYS A 495 -6.87 -11.18 -26.19
CA LYS A 495 -7.20 -11.38 -27.61
C LYS A 495 -5.98 -11.83 -28.40
N LYS A 496 -6.14 -12.85 -29.25
CA LYS A 496 -5.07 -13.38 -30.10
C LYS A 496 -4.49 -12.31 -31.04
N ASP A 497 -5.33 -11.47 -31.63
CA ASP A 497 -4.91 -10.42 -32.56
C ASP A 497 -3.96 -9.40 -31.92
N LEU A 498 -4.20 -9.04 -30.66
CA LEU A 498 -3.30 -8.20 -29.88
C LEU A 498 -1.93 -8.88 -29.72
N VAL A 499 -1.92 -10.16 -29.37
CA VAL A 499 -0.70 -10.92 -29.15
C VAL A 499 0.10 -11.03 -30.45
N VAL A 500 -0.56 -11.30 -31.58
CA VAL A 500 0.05 -11.34 -32.92
C VAL A 500 0.64 -9.97 -33.29
N SER A 501 -0.08 -8.89 -33.00
CA SER A 501 0.42 -7.52 -33.23
C SER A 501 1.67 -7.21 -32.39
N LEU A 502 1.69 -7.58 -31.11
CA LEU A 502 2.86 -7.39 -30.24
C LEU A 502 4.03 -8.29 -30.64
N HIS A 503 3.77 -9.53 -31.07
CA HIS A 503 4.77 -10.43 -31.61
C HIS A 503 5.47 -9.83 -32.84
N GLY A 504 4.70 -9.22 -33.76
CA GLY A 504 5.21 -8.57 -34.96
C GLY A 504 6.12 -7.38 -34.69
N GLN A 505 5.93 -6.69 -33.55
CA GLN A 505 6.76 -5.56 -33.12
C GLN A 505 8.10 -6.00 -32.51
N CYS A 506 8.23 -7.28 -32.12
CA CYS A 506 9.45 -7.76 -31.47
C CYS A 506 10.59 -7.96 -32.48
N ASN A 507 11.78 -7.51 -32.11
CA ASN A 507 13.04 -7.81 -32.81
C ASN A 507 13.19 -9.31 -33.06
N ASN A 508 13.77 -9.67 -34.21
CA ASN A 508 14.08 -11.06 -34.54
C ASN A 508 15.04 -11.66 -33.50
N ASP A 509 14.86 -12.95 -33.20
CA ASP A 509 15.67 -13.75 -32.28
C ASP A 509 15.63 -13.35 -30.79
N SER A 510 14.69 -12.50 -30.37
CA SER A 510 14.53 -12.20 -28.94
C SER A 510 13.83 -13.34 -28.19
N LYS A 511 14.30 -13.64 -26.97
CA LYS A 511 13.65 -14.64 -26.09
C LYS A 511 12.17 -14.32 -25.83
N ILE A 512 11.84 -13.03 -25.80
CA ILE A 512 10.48 -12.54 -25.64
C ILE A 512 9.64 -12.86 -26.88
N LYS A 513 10.18 -12.71 -28.09
CA LYS A 513 9.48 -13.10 -29.33
C LYS A 513 9.15 -14.58 -29.34
N ASN A 514 10.07 -15.43 -28.88
CA ASN A 514 9.80 -16.87 -28.73
C ASN A 514 8.64 -17.13 -27.75
N LEU A 515 8.62 -16.44 -26.60
CA LEU A 515 7.49 -16.56 -25.65
C LEU A 515 6.16 -16.04 -26.23
N PHE A 516 6.19 -15.03 -27.10
CA PHE A 516 5.00 -14.62 -27.85
C PHE A 516 4.58 -15.69 -28.87
N THR A 517 5.52 -16.39 -29.53
CA THR A 517 5.20 -17.55 -30.38
C THR A 517 4.53 -18.64 -29.57
N ASP A 518 5.08 -18.98 -28.40
CA ASP A 518 4.47 -19.95 -27.48
C ASP A 518 3.07 -19.52 -27.05
N LEU A 519 2.88 -18.23 -26.75
CA LEU A 519 1.57 -17.68 -26.44
C LEU A 519 0.58 -17.82 -27.59
N ILE A 520 0.99 -17.51 -28.82
CA ILE A 520 0.14 -17.66 -30.03
C ILE A 520 -0.24 -19.13 -30.23
N MET A 521 0.68 -20.07 -29.98
CA MET A 521 0.40 -21.51 -30.04
C MET A 521 -0.60 -21.94 -28.96
N LEU A 522 -0.49 -21.41 -27.73
CA LEU A 522 -1.42 -21.71 -26.64
C LEU A 522 -2.87 -21.31 -26.95
N PHE A 523 -3.12 -20.34 -27.83
CA PHE A 523 -4.49 -20.03 -28.28
C PHE A 523 -5.12 -21.19 -29.08
N GLY A 524 -4.32 -22.01 -29.77
CA GLY A 524 -4.83 -22.97 -30.75
C GLY A 524 -5.77 -22.28 -31.75
N ASN A 525 -7.01 -22.77 -31.83
CA ASN A 525 -8.05 -22.23 -32.69
C ASN A 525 -8.90 -21.12 -32.03
N CYS A 526 -8.69 -20.84 -30.74
CA CYS A 526 -9.44 -19.81 -30.03
C CYS A 526 -8.96 -18.40 -30.43
N THR A 527 -9.88 -17.43 -30.45
CA THR A 527 -9.57 -16.01 -30.68
C THR A 527 -9.28 -15.25 -29.39
N GLU A 528 -9.76 -15.78 -28.26
CA GLU A 528 -9.58 -15.22 -26.92
C GLU A 528 -9.18 -16.31 -25.92
N MET A 529 -8.47 -15.91 -24.87
CA MET A 529 -7.99 -16.82 -23.83
C MET A 529 -8.24 -16.18 -22.45
N PRO A 530 -8.85 -16.89 -21.48
CA PRO A 530 -9.05 -16.36 -20.14
C PRO A 530 -7.71 -16.13 -19.43
N ILE A 531 -7.64 -15.05 -18.65
CA ILE A 531 -6.46 -14.69 -17.85
C ILE A 531 -6.52 -15.40 -16.49
N ILE A 532 -7.62 -15.17 -15.76
CA ILE A 532 -7.81 -15.70 -14.41
C ILE A 532 -8.11 -17.20 -14.48
N GLY A 533 -7.49 -17.97 -13.59
CA GLY A 533 -7.57 -19.44 -13.56
C GLY A 533 -6.66 -20.15 -14.57
N ASN A 534 -6.09 -19.43 -15.54
CA ASN A 534 -5.25 -20.02 -16.60
C ASN A 534 -3.80 -20.24 -16.15
N MET A 535 -3.57 -21.35 -15.44
CA MET A 535 -2.25 -21.70 -14.94
C MET A 535 -1.22 -21.96 -16.05
N GLU A 536 -1.66 -22.45 -17.21
CA GLU A 536 -0.80 -22.74 -18.36
C GLU A 536 -0.21 -21.47 -18.96
N LEU A 537 -1.06 -20.46 -19.25
CA LEU A 537 -0.64 -19.13 -19.67
C LEU A 537 0.40 -18.53 -18.70
N ASN A 538 0.14 -18.66 -17.40
CA ASN A 538 1.06 -18.15 -16.38
C ASN A 538 2.41 -18.90 -16.39
N ASN A 539 2.40 -20.24 -16.39
CA ASN A 539 3.59 -21.06 -16.18
C ASN A 539 4.46 -21.14 -17.43
N CYS A 540 3.84 -21.23 -18.61
CA CYS A 540 4.55 -21.37 -19.88
C CYS A 540 5.07 -20.02 -20.39
N VAL A 541 4.28 -18.94 -20.24
CA VAL A 541 4.60 -17.66 -20.88
C VAL A 541 4.86 -16.55 -19.85
N LEU A 542 3.85 -16.13 -19.10
CA LEU A 542 3.90 -14.84 -18.38
C LEU A 542 4.99 -14.83 -17.30
N LYS A 543 5.15 -15.90 -16.52
CA LYS A 543 6.22 -16.00 -15.52
C LYS A 543 7.60 -15.86 -16.16
N ASN A 544 7.82 -16.51 -17.30
CA ASN A 544 9.10 -16.48 -18.01
C ASN A 544 9.37 -15.10 -18.60
N MET A 545 8.35 -14.47 -19.17
CA MET A 545 8.41 -13.09 -19.67
C MET A 545 8.78 -12.12 -18.55
N ALA A 546 8.08 -12.17 -17.40
CA ALA A 546 8.35 -11.30 -16.27
C ALA A 546 9.78 -11.44 -15.72
N ASN A 547 10.32 -12.66 -15.70
CA ASN A 547 11.71 -12.91 -15.31
C ASN A 547 12.71 -12.28 -16.28
N ILE A 548 12.44 -12.33 -17.60
CA ILE A 548 13.30 -11.72 -18.62
C ILE A 548 13.27 -10.19 -18.55
N ILE A 549 12.10 -9.59 -18.29
CA ILE A 549 11.94 -8.13 -18.22
C ILE A 549 12.58 -7.54 -16.95
N SER A 550 12.68 -8.32 -15.87
CA SER A 550 13.03 -7.76 -14.56
C SER A 550 14.39 -7.04 -14.48
N PRO A 551 15.49 -7.49 -15.13
CA PRO A 551 16.74 -6.74 -15.14
C PRO A 551 16.61 -5.37 -15.82
N ASP A 552 15.82 -5.28 -16.90
CA ASP A 552 15.58 -4.03 -17.62
C ASP A 552 14.80 -3.03 -16.76
N ILE A 553 13.82 -3.52 -15.99
CA ILE A 553 13.11 -2.72 -14.98
C ILE A 553 14.07 -2.18 -13.93
N CYS A 554 14.96 -3.02 -13.40
CA CYS A 554 15.96 -2.58 -12.41
C CYS A 554 16.83 -1.45 -12.97
N LYS A 555 17.27 -1.57 -14.23
CA LYS A 555 18.05 -0.53 -14.91
C LYS A 555 17.23 0.75 -15.13
N ALA A 556 15.99 0.63 -15.58
CA ALA A 556 15.12 1.79 -15.80
C ALA A 556 14.81 2.55 -14.51
N ASN A 557 14.73 1.85 -13.38
CA ASN A 557 14.55 2.46 -12.06
C ASN A 557 15.73 3.36 -11.63
N GLU A 558 16.90 3.28 -12.25
CA GLU A 558 17.98 4.25 -12.05
C GLU A 558 17.60 5.66 -12.53
N THR A 559 16.76 5.75 -13.58
CA THR A 559 16.21 7.02 -14.09
C THR A 559 15.15 7.58 -13.14
N VAL A 560 14.34 6.71 -12.53
CA VAL A 560 13.38 7.09 -11.48
C VAL A 560 14.10 7.69 -10.29
N ALA A 561 15.19 7.06 -9.84
CA ALA A 561 16.02 7.59 -8.75
C ALA A 561 16.59 8.98 -9.08
N ALA A 562 17.00 9.22 -10.33
CA ALA A 562 17.46 10.53 -10.79
C ALA A 562 16.33 11.56 -10.84
N ASN A 563 15.12 11.17 -11.22
CA ASN A 563 13.95 12.05 -11.23
C ASN A 563 13.53 12.46 -9.81
N ILE A 564 13.53 11.52 -8.86
CA ILE A 564 13.31 11.82 -7.44
C ILE A 564 14.38 12.80 -6.93
N GLN A 565 15.65 12.56 -7.25
CA GLN A 565 16.74 13.47 -6.86
C GLN A 565 16.52 14.89 -7.40
N ARG A 566 16.13 15.03 -8.67
CA ARG A 566 15.86 16.33 -9.28
C ARG A 566 14.73 17.06 -8.57
N ARG A 567 13.68 16.33 -8.18
CA ARG A 567 12.53 16.87 -7.44
C ARG A 567 12.89 17.24 -6.00
N LEU A 568 13.81 16.53 -5.35
CA LEU A 568 14.33 16.93 -4.04
C LEU A 568 15.06 18.28 -4.10
N CYS A 569 15.68 18.62 -5.24
CA CYS A 569 16.37 19.89 -5.44
C CYS A 569 15.43 21.07 -5.77
N THR A 570 14.14 20.82 -6.01
CA THR A 570 13.15 21.90 -6.27
C THR A 570 12.49 22.43 -5.00
N TYR A 571 12.67 21.74 -3.88
CA TYR A 571 12.32 22.21 -2.54
C TYR A 571 13.54 22.86 -1.89
#